data_AF-Q52260-F1
#
_entry.id   AF-Q52260-F1
#
_cell.length_a   1.000
_cell.length_b   1.000
_cell.length_c   1.000
_cell.angle_alpha   90.00
_cell.angle_beta   90.00
_cell.angle_gamma   90.00
#
_symmetry.space_group_name_H-M   'P 1'
#
loop_
_entity.id
_entity.type
_entity.pdbx_description
1 polymer ?
#
loop_
_entity_poly.entity_id
_entity_poly.type
_entity_poly.pdbx_seq_one_letter_code
_entity_poly.pdbx_strand_id
1 'polypeptide(L)'
;MRLKMFLQINNLISYYVIMGTVLFGIAVLLMRMSIQNLTNGIIYWFVRVMSPFTERMVSQPVYNIRYYEHTLQYSARQILSDNYTVYCGQLLKQELVIAGCASLLVAFVATFAVYWYLGRTGRKQSEDEIIGGRVLSESPKDVARLLKKRGEASDIRIDDLPLKLDSEIQNFAMHGTVSTGKSTLMRKNLKQLRDRGDLVIIYDKGCTFVEDFYDESRDEVLNALDTRCPNWDLWEECRTISELE
;
A
#
# COMPACT_ATOMS: atom_id res chain seq x y z
N MET A 1 20.18 5.30 11.01
CA MET A 1 20.01 6.23 9.86
C MET A 1 18.54 6.68 9.74
N ARG A 2 17.97 7.43 10.69
CA ARG A 2 16.50 7.70 10.69
C ARG A 2 16.05 9.12 11.10
N LEU A 3 16.62 9.73 12.15
CA LEU A 3 16.12 11.04 12.62
C LEU A 3 16.59 12.23 11.76
N LYS A 4 17.88 12.28 11.40
CA LYS A 4 18.46 13.37 10.59
C LYS A 4 17.82 13.47 9.20
N MET A 5 17.62 12.32 8.55
CA MET A 5 17.00 12.25 7.22
C MET A 5 15.51 12.62 7.28
N PHE A 6 14.79 12.17 8.32
CA PHE A 6 13.40 12.59 8.56
C PHE A 6 13.28 14.10 8.76
N LEU A 7 14.16 14.70 9.59
CA LEU A 7 14.19 16.14 9.79
C LEU A 7 14.53 16.91 8.51
N GLN A 8 15.45 16.41 7.67
CA GLN A 8 15.78 17.01 6.38
C GLN A 8 14.59 17.01 5.41
N ILE A 9 13.91 15.86 5.27
CA ILE A 9 12.72 15.73 4.41
C ILE A 9 11.60 16.62 4.93
N ASN A 10 11.39 16.63 6.26
CA ASN A 10 10.36 17.45 6.88
C ASN A 10 10.61 18.96 6.68
N ASN A 11 11.87 19.38 6.77
CA ASN A 11 12.26 20.77 6.54
C ASN A 11 12.04 21.17 5.07
N LEU A 12 12.38 20.28 4.13
CA LEU A 12 12.15 20.50 2.69
C LEU A 12 10.66 20.64 2.37
N ILE A 13 9.82 19.73 2.89
CA ILE A 13 8.37 19.78 2.69
C ILE A 13 7.80 21.06 3.30
N SER A 14 8.18 21.39 4.54
CA SER A 14 7.70 22.59 5.23
C SER A 14 8.08 23.86 4.47
N TYR A 15 9.30 23.93 3.94
CA TYR A 15 9.77 25.05 3.12
C TYR A 15 8.87 25.28 1.90
N TYR A 16 8.59 24.24 1.11
CA TYR A 16 7.74 24.38 -0.08
C TYR A 16 6.28 24.66 0.24
N VAL A 17 5.73 24.09 1.31
CA VAL A 17 4.36 24.38 1.76
C VAL A 17 4.24 25.84 2.18
N ILE A 18 5.19 26.36 2.97
CA ILE A 18 5.19 27.76 3.42
C ILE A 18 5.30 28.71 2.21
N MET A 19 6.28 28.47 1.33
CA MET A 19 6.46 29.28 0.12
C MET A 19 5.20 29.26 -0.77
N GLY A 20 4.62 28.08 -0.98
CA GLY A 20 3.36 27.93 -1.74
C GLY A 20 2.19 28.67 -1.09
N THR A 21 2.09 28.64 0.24
CA THR A 21 1.03 29.32 1.01
C THR A 21 1.13 30.83 0.85
N VAL A 22 2.33 31.40 0.94
CA VAL A 22 2.57 32.83 0.76
C VAL A 22 2.25 33.26 -0.67
N LEU A 23 2.73 32.53 -1.67
CA LEU A 23 2.46 32.82 -3.08
C LEU A 23 0.96 32.74 -3.41
N PHE A 24 0.28 31.71 -2.89
CA PHE A 24 -1.16 31.56 -3.08
C PHE A 24 -1.95 32.67 -2.39
N GLY A 25 -1.57 33.05 -1.16
CA GLY A 25 -2.19 34.18 -0.45
C GLY A 25 -2.06 35.49 -1.21
N ILE A 26 -0.87 35.78 -1.76
CA ILE A 26 -0.64 36.96 -2.63
C ILE A 26 -1.50 36.88 -3.89
N ALA A 27 -1.56 35.71 -4.54
CA ALA A 27 -2.37 35.52 -5.74
C ALA A 27 -3.87 35.76 -5.49
N VAL A 28 -4.41 35.24 -4.38
CA VAL A 28 -5.81 35.47 -3.98
C VAL A 28 -6.05 36.95 -3.72
N LEU A 29 -5.15 37.62 -3.01
CA LEU A 29 -5.27 39.06 -2.71
C LEU A 29 -5.31 39.90 -4.00
N LEU A 30 -4.41 39.62 -4.94
CA LEU A 30 -4.32 40.33 -6.22
C LEU A 30 -5.49 40.02 -7.17
N MET A 31 -6.08 38.82 -7.09
CA MET A 31 -7.28 38.47 -7.87
C MET A 31 -8.55 39.16 -7.34
N ARG A 32 -8.66 39.34 -6.02
CA ARG A 32 -9.88 39.88 -5.39
C ARG A 32 -9.87 41.40 -5.25
N MET A 33 -8.70 42.04 -5.32
CA MET A 33 -8.57 43.48 -5.11
C MET A 33 -7.72 44.15 -6.19
N SER A 34 -8.21 45.28 -6.71
CA SER A 34 -7.47 46.08 -7.68
C SER A 34 -6.20 46.68 -7.06
N ILE A 35 -5.19 46.92 -7.89
CA ILE A 35 -3.91 47.54 -7.46
C ILE A 35 -4.17 48.92 -6.83
N GLN A 36 -5.13 49.68 -7.34
CA GLN A 36 -5.50 50.98 -6.75
C GLN A 36 -6.04 50.83 -5.32
N ASN A 37 -7.00 49.92 -5.10
CA ASN A 37 -7.59 49.70 -3.78
C ASN A 37 -6.56 49.13 -2.80
N LEU A 38 -5.66 48.27 -3.28
CA LEU A 38 -4.52 47.76 -2.51
C LEU A 38 -3.61 48.89 -2.06
N THR A 39 -3.12 49.71 -2.98
CA THR A 39 -2.21 50.83 -2.67
C THR A 39 -2.86 51.84 -1.73
N ASN A 40 -4.10 52.26 -2.01
CA ASN A 40 -4.81 53.22 -1.17
C ASN A 40 -5.16 52.63 0.21
N GLY A 41 -5.49 51.34 0.29
CA GLY A 41 -5.71 50.64 1.55
C GLY A 41 -4.43 50.53 2.39
N ILE A 42 -3.28 50.26 1.75
CA ILE A 42 -1.97 50.25 2.42
C ILE A 42 -1.66 51.65 2.97
N ILE A 43 -1.87 52.70 2.17
CA ILE A 43 -1.66 54.09 2.60
C ILE A 43 -2.57 54.41 3.80
N TYR A 44 -3.85 54.02 3.77
CA TYR A 44 -4.77 54.21 4.90
C TYR A 44 -4.23 53.55 6.19
N TRP A 45 -3.84 52.28 6.13
CA TRP A 45 -3.34 51.57 7.31
C TRP A 45 -1.99 52.10 7.78
N PHE A 46 -1.12 52.50 6.85
CA PHE A 46 0.15 53.15 7.17
C PHE A 46 -0.08 54.47 7.91
N VAL A 47 -0.94 55.35 7.37
CA VAL A 47 -1.30 56.63 8.01
C VAL A 47 -1.96 56.38 9.37
N ARG A 48 -2.83 55.38 9.48
CA ARG A 48 -3.49 55.02 10.75
C ARG A 48 -2.50 54.58 11.83
N VAL A 49 -1.48 53.81 11.47
CA VAL A 49 -0.42 53.39 12.40
C VAL A 49 0.50 54.57 12.75
N MET A 50 0.78 55.43 11.77
CA MET A 50 1.67 56.58 11.92
C MET A 50 1.00 57.84 12.47
N SER A 51 -0.33 57.86 12.65
CA SER A 51 -1.09 59.04 13.09
C SER A 51 -0.59 59.63 14.43
N PRO A 52 -0.24 58.82 15.46
CA PRO A 52 0.25 59.37 16.73
C PRO A 52 1.59 60.10 16.61
N PHE A 53 2.38 59.74 15.59
CA PHE A 53 3.66 60.37 15.30
C PHE A 53 3.50 61.62 14.42
N THR A 54 2.68 61.51 13.37
CA THR A 54 2.47 62.59 12.40
C THR A 54 1.73 63.80 12.98
N GLU A 55 0.86 63.60 13.98
CA GLU A 55 0.22 64.72 14.70
C GLU A 55 1.20 65.58 15.51
N ARG A 56 2.40 65.06 15.82
CA ARG A 56 3.45 65.78 16.56
C ARG A 56 4.47 66.46 15.65
N MET A 57 4.36 66.30 14.34
CA MET A 57 5.28 66.90 13.37
C MET A 57 4.89 68.36 13.07
N VAL A 58 5.90 69.22 12.95
CA VAL A 58 5.73 70.65 12.62
C VAL A 58 5.21 70.82 11.18
N SER A 59 5.70 70.01 10.24
CA SER A 59 5.19 69.94 8.87
C SER A 59 4.35 68.67 8.70
N GLN A 60 3.09 68.84 8.29
CA GLN A 60 2.22 67.71 8.04
C GLN A 60 2.54 67.08 6.68
N PRO A 61 2.78 65.75 6.61
CA PRO A 61 3.00 65.09 5.34
C PRO A 61 1.71 65.05 4.51
N VAL A 62 1.89 65.22 3.20
CA VAL A 62 0.83 65.06 2.20
C VAL A 62 1.03 63.73 1.49
N TYR A 63 -0.05 62.99 1.32
CA TYR A 63 -0.06 61.66 0.70
C TYR A 63 -0.81 61.71 -0.63
N ASN A 64 -0.28 60.97 -1.60
CA ASN A 64 -0.86 60.88 -2.93
C ASN A 64 -1.82 59.67 -3.00
N ILE A 65 -3.13 59.93 -3.08
CA ILE A 65 -4.16 58.93 -3.27
C ILE A 65 -4.47 58.82 -4.77
N ARG A 66 -4.34 57.62 -5.35
CA ARG A 66 -4.64 57.40 -6.76
C ARG A 66 -6.12 57.10 -6.94
N TYR A 67 -6.80 57.87 -7.77
CA TYR A 67 -8.20 57.65 -8.12
C TYR A 67 -8.34 57.63 -9.63
N TYR A 68 -8.37 56.42 -10.21
CA TYR A 68 -8.31 56.19 -11.65
C TYR A 68 -7.08 56.89 -12.29
N GLU A 69 -7.30 57.86 -13.16
CA GLU A 69 -6.26 58.63 -13.86
C GLU A 69 -5.76 59.84 -13.06
N HIS A 70 -6.45 60.20 -11.96
CA HIS A 70 -6.10 61.37 -11.16
C HIS A 70 -5.32 60.96 -9.90
N THR A 71 -4.36 61.79 -9.53
CA THR A 71 -3.65 61.68 -8.24
C THR A 71 -4.07 62.84 -7.38
N LEU A 72 -4.73 62.54 -6.26
CA LEU A 72 -5.25 63.54 -5.33
C LEU A 72 -4.33 63.62 -4.11
N GLN A 73 -4.10 64.84 -3.63
CA GLN A 73 -3.27 65.11 -2.47
C GLN A 73 -4.14 65.23 -1.22
N TYR A 74 -3.93 64.33 -0.26
CA TYR A 74 -4.68 64.29 1.00
C TYR A 74 -3.72 64.48 2.18
N SER A 75 -4.16 65.24 3.19
CA SER A 75 -3.53 65.25 4.51
C SER A 75 -3.84 63.97 5.29
N ALA A 76 -3.04 63.66 6.31
CA ALA A 76 -3.27 62.50 7.18
C ALA A 76 -4.69 62.45 7.77
N ARG A 77 -5.24 63.61 8.19
CA ARG A 77 -6.60 63.70 8.74
C ARG A 77 -7.66 63.39 7.69
N GLN A 78 -7.50 63.93 6.47
CA GLN A 78 -8.43 63.67 5.37
C GLN A 78 -8.44 62.18 5.00
N ILE A 79 -7.29 61.48 5.01
CA ILE A 79 -7.23 60.03 4.76
C ILE A 79 -7.99 59.22 5.82
N LEU A 80 -7.99 59.66 7.07
CA LEU A 80 -8.65 58.93 8.15
C LEU A 80 -10.15 59.20 8.22
N SER A 81 -10.63 60.34 7.68
CA SER A 81 -12.04 60.71 7.70
C SER A 81 -12.78 60.51 6.38
N ASP A 82 -12.08 60.44 5.26
CA ASP A 82 -12.69 60.28 3.94
C ASP A 82 -13.29 58.87 3.75
N ASN A 83 -14.53 58.82 3.25
CA ASN A 83 -15.28 57.58 3.11
C ASN A 83 -14.60 56.59 2.16
N TYR A 84 -13.95 57.07 1.10
CA TYR A 84 -13.29 56.21 0.11
C TYR A 84 -12.02 55.58 0.68
N THR A 85 -11.16 56.36 1.33
CA THR A 85 -9.92 55.83 1.94
C THR A 85 -10.20 54.88 3.10
N VAL A 86 -11.21 55.17 3.92
CA VAL A 86 -11.69 54.26 4.97
C VAL A 86 -12.22 52.96 4.36
N TYR A 87 -13.00 53.04 3.27
CA TYR A 87 -13.46 51.86 2.53
C TYR A 87 -12.29 51.02 2.00
N CYS A 88 -11.28 51.62 1.37
CA CYS A 88 -10.10 50.89 0.89
C CYS A 88 -9.36 50.20 2.04
N GLY A 89 -9.27 50.84 3.21
CA GLY A 89 -8.69 50.25 4.41
C GLY A 89 -9.47 49.05 4.94
N GLN A 90 -10.80 49.15 4.99
CA GLN A 90 -11.68 48.05 5.42
C GLN A 90 -11.65 46.88 4.43
N LEU A 91 -11.69 47.18 3.13
CA LEU A 91 -11.58 46.20 2.06
C LEU A 91 -10.25 45.45 2.15
N LEU A 92 -9.12 46.14 2.27
CA LEU A 92 -7.81 45.50 2.43
C LEU A 92 -7.78 44.56 3.64
N LYS A 93 -8.33 45.00 4.79
CA LYS A 93 -8.41 44.15 5.99
C LYS A 93 -9.23 42.88 5.73
N GLN A 94 -10.41 43.01 5.14
CA GLN A 94 -11.28 41.88 4.85
C GLN A 94 -10.64 40.90 3.85
N GLU A 95 -10.04 41.43 2.79
CA GLU A 95 -9.38 40.63 1.76
C GLU A 95 -8.13 39.92 2.29
N LEU A 96 -7.36 40.54 3.19
CA LEU A 96 -6.25 39.89 3.88
C LEU A 96 -6.72 38.72 4.76
N VAL A 97 -7.84 38.88 5.48
CA VAL A 97 -8.41 37.80 6.29
C VAL A 97 -8.86 36.63 5.40
N ILE A 98 -9.57 36.92 4.31
CA ILE A 98 -10.05 35.89 3.38
C ILE A 98 -8.88 35.17 2.70
N ALA A 99 -7.89 35.92 2.18
CA ALA A 99 -6.69 35.36 1.56
C ALA A 99 -5.84 34.54 2.56
N GLY A 100 -5.76 34.98 3.81
CA GLY A 100 -5.11 34.25 4.90
C GLY A 100 -5.82 32.94 5.23
N CYS A 101 -7.15 32.96 5.41
CA CYS A 101 -7.93 31.75 5.68
C CYS A 101 -7.88 30.76 4.50
N ALA A 102 -8.01 31.25 3.27
CA ALA A 102 -7.95 30.40 2.08
C ALA A 102 -6.57 29.76 1.92
N SER A 103 -5.50 30.52 2.10
CA SER A 103 -4.13 30.00 1.99
C SER A 103 -3.80 28.99 3.09
N LEU A 104 -4.22 29.23 4.34
CA LEU A 104 -4.06 28.26 5.43
C LEU A 104 -4.83 26.96 5.20
N LEU A 105 -6.06 27.02 4.67
CA LEU A 105 -6.84 25.83 4.34
C LEU A 105 -6.15 24.99 3.26
N VAL A 106 -5.66 25.63 2.20
CA VAL A 106 -4.92 24.94 1.14
C VAL A 106 -3.63 24.33 1.69
N ALA A 107 -2.89 25.05 2.53
CA ALA A 107 -1.69 24.55 3.19
C ALA A 107 -1.95 23.31 4.05
N PHE A 108 -3.04 23.33 4.82
CA PHE A 108 -3.46 22.21 5.66
C PHE A 108 -3.79 20.98 4.82
N VAL A 109 -4.59 21.14 3.76
CA VAL A 109 -4.98 20.03 2.87
C VAL A 109 -3.76 19.47 2.14
N ALA A 110 -2.87 20.33 1.63
CA ALA A 110 -1.65 19.90 0.95
C ALA A 110 -0.72 19.12 1.89
N THR A 111 -0.53 19.63 3.11
CA THR A 111 0.29 18.96 4.14
C THR A 111 -0.27 17.60 4.50
N PHE A 112 -1.59 17.52 4.73
CA PHE A 112 -2.27 16.27 5.01
C PHE A 112 -2.11 15.26 3.86
N ALA A 113 -2.31 15.70 2.60
CA ALA A 113 -2.15 14.85 1.42
C ALA A 113 -0.72 14.29 1.29
N VAL A 114 0.30 15.12 1.52
CA VAL A 114 1.71 14.72 1.48
C VAL A 114 2.01 13.68 2.56
N TYR A 115 1.62 13.91 3.82
CA TYR A 115 1.86 12.93 4.88
C TYR A 115 1.05 11.64 4.69
N TRP A 116 -0.17 11.73 4.19
CA TRP A 116 -0.97 10.55 3.86
C TRP A 116 -0.28 9.71 2.77
N TYR A 117 0.21 10.35 1.70
CA TYR A 117 0.95 9.70 0.63
C TYR A 117 2.25 9.05 1.13
N LEU A 118 3.04 9.79 1.92
CA LEU A 118 4.27 9.29 2.52
C LEU A 118 4.01 8.14 3.50
N GLY A 119 2.96 8.22 4.32
CA GLY A 119 2.59 7.15 5.24
C GLY A 119 2.16 5.88 4.50
N ARG A 120 1.40 6.02 3.42
CA ARG A 120 0.98 4.88 2.59
C ARG A 120 2.16 4.24 1.85
N THR A 121 3.07 5.06 1.34
CA THR A 121 4.26 4.58 0.61
C THR A 121 5.29 3.98 1.56
N GLY A 122 5.49 4.61 2.72
CA GLY A 122 6.38 4.11 3.77
C GLY A 122 5.94 2.78 4.35
N ARG A 123 4.63 2.52 4.47
CA ARG A 123 4.13 1.19 4.85
C ARG A 123 4.54 0.12 3.85
N LYS A 124 4.38 0.38 2.55
CA LYS A 124 4.78 -0.57 1.49
C LYS A 124 6.29 -0.80 1.43
N GLN A 125 7.10 0.22 1.72
CA GLN A 125 8.56 0.11 1.74
C GLN A 125 9.11 -0.47 3.06
N SER A 126 8.33 -0.46 4.14
CA SER A 126 8.70 -1.02 5.43
C SER A 126 8.37 -2.52 5.52
N GLU A 127 7.61 -3.06 4.59
CA GLU A 127 7.45 -4.51 4.46
C GLU A 127 8.78 -5.10 4.02
N ASP A 128 9.30 -6.07 4.77
CA ASP A 128 10.56 -6.73 4.44
C ASP A 128 10.44 -7.35 3.04
N GLU A 129 11.26 -6.87 2.11
CA GLU A 129 11.30 -7.41 0.76
C GLU A 129 12.05 -8.75 0.80
N ILE A 130 11.36 -9.81 0.38
CA ILE A 130 11.93 -11.15 0.34
C ILE A 130 12.80 -11.24 -0.92
N ILE A 131 14.10 -10.98 -0.75
CA ILE A 131 15.10 -10.92 -1.82
C ILE A 131 15.33 -12.31 -2.48
N GLY A 132 14.94 -13.38 -1.79
CA GLY A 132 14.94 -14.73 -2.35
C GLY A 132 14.82 -15.82 -1.28
N GLY A 133 14.87 -17.07 -1.73
CA GLY A 133 14.83 -18.24 -0.85
C GLY A 133 13.43 -18.76 -0.55
N ARG A 134 13.31 -19.50 0.54
CA ARG A 134 12.07 -20.15 0.97
C ARG A 134 11.42 -19.32 2.06
N VAL A 135 10.13 -19.06 1.91
CA VAL A 135 9.33 -18.32 2.87
C VAL A 135 8.41 -19.29 3.59
N LEU A 136 8.45 -19.28 4.91
CA LEU A 136 7.49 -20.03 5.70
C LEU A 136 6.23 -19.18 5.88
N SER A 137 5.08 -19.76 5.54
CA SER A 137 3.78 -19.18 5.89
C SER A 137 3.27 -19.82 7.17
N GLU A 138 2.75 -19.02 8.09
CA GLU A 138 2.17 -19.50 9.35
C GLU A 138 0.85 -20.25 9.13
N SER A 139 0.14 -20.00 8.02
CA SER A 139 -1.15 -20.60 7.72
C SER A 139 -1.12 -21.41 6.42
N PRO A 140 -1.44 -22.72 6.45
CA PRO A 140 -1.62 -23.51 5.23
C PRO A 140 -2.65 -22.90 4.26
N LYS A 141 -3.65 -22.17 4.79
CA LYS A 141 -4.69 -21.51 4.00
C LYS A 141 -4.14 -20.41 3.10
N ASP A 142 -3.09 -19.72 3.53
CA ASP A 142 -2.46 -18.67 2.73
C ASP A 142 -1.71 -19.27 1.53
N VAL A 143 -1.02 -20.39 1.75
CA VAL A 143 -0.36 -21.16 0.67
C VAL A 143 -1.40 -21.75 -0.28
N ALA A 144 -2.49 -22.32 0.24
CA ALA A 144 -3.58 -22.83 -0.58
C ALA A 144 -4.22 -21.74 -1.45
N ARG A 145 -4.46 -20.54 -0.89
CA ARG A 145 -4.97 -19.38 -1.63
C ARG A 145 -3.98 -18.91 -2.68
N LEU A 146 -2.68 -18.91 -2.36
CA LEU A 146 -1.62 -18.55 -3.30
C LEU A 146 -1.58 -19.50 -4.51
N LEU A 147 -1.58 -20.82 -4.26
CA LEU A 147 -1.61 -21.84 -5.31
C LEU A 147 -2.86 -21.70 -6.17
N LYS A 148 -4.04 -21.52 -5.55
CA LYS A 148 -5.31 -21.31 -6.27
C LYS A 148 -5.28 -20.05 -7.14
N LYS A 149 -4.75 -18.93 -6.62
CA LYS A 149 -4.64 -17.67 -7.37
C LYS A 149 -3.71 -17.80 -8.57
N ARG A 150 -2.69 -18.66 -8.49
CA ARG A 150 -1.74 -18.94 -9.59
C ARG A 150 -2.23 -20.01 -10.57
N GLY A 151 -3.34 -20.70 -10.28
CA GLY A 151 -3.77 -21.86 -11.06
C GLY A 151 -2.87 -23.09 -10.87
N GLU A 152 -2.09 -23.14 -9.79
CA GLU A 152 -1.13 -24.22 -9.48
C GLU A 152 -1.64 -25.14 -8.37
N ALA A 153 -2.92 -25.09 -8.03
CA ALA A 153 -3.50 -25.94 -6.99
C ALA A 153 -3.93 -27.29 -7.59
N SER A 154 -3.32 -28.38 -7.12
CA SER A 154 -3.73 -29.74 -7.44
C SER A 154 -5.06 -30.10 -6.77
N ASP A 155 -5.73 -31.09 -7.35
CA ASP A 155 -6.87 -31.80 -6.75
C ASP A 155 -6.45 -32.68 -5.56
N ILE A 156 -5.21 -33.21 -5.57
CA ILE A 156 -4.62 -33.93 -4.44
C ILE A 156 -4.24 -32.96 -3.33
N ARG A 157 -4.61 -33.31 -2.09
CA ARG A 157 -4.39 -32.47 -0.90
C ARG A 157 -3.80 -33.23 0.26
N ILE A 158 -3.00 -32.52 1.04
CA ILE A 158 -2.62 -32.90 2.41
C ILE A 158 -3.45 -32.03 3.35
N ASP A 159 -4.55 -32.60 3.85
CA ASP A 159 -5.54 -31.88 4.67
C ASP A 159 -6.05 -30.61 3.94
N ASP A 160 -5.86 -29.44 4.55
CA ASP A 160 -6.29 -28.15 3.98
C ASP A 160 -5.36 -27.62 2.87
N LEU A 161 -4.22 -28.27 2.63
CA LEU A 161 -3.18 -27.79 1.71
C LEU A 161 -3.19 -28.60 0.40
N PRO A 162 -3.57 -28.01 -0.74
CA PRO A 162 -3.38 -28.66 -2.03
C PRO A 162 -1.89 -28.81 -2.34
N LEU A 163 -1.54 -29.91 -3.00
CA LEU A 163 -0.23 -30.06 -3.61
C LEU A 163 -0.08 -29.03 -4.74
N LYS A 164 1.16 -28.80 -5.15
CA LYS A 164 1.42 -28.06 -6.37
C LYS A 164 0.97 -28.93 -7.55
N LEU A 165 0.27 -28.35 -8.51
CA LEU A 165 -0.13 -29.04 -9.74
C LEU A 165 1.10 -29.70 -10.39
N ASP A 166 0.94 -30.94 -10.84
CA ASP A 166 1.96 -31.79 -11.48
C ASP A 166 3.20 -32.05 -10.61
N SER A 167 3.10 -31.88 -9.29
CA SER A 167 4.18 -32.29 -8.39
C SER A 167 4.15 -33.79 -8.09
N GLU A 168 3.02 -34.46 -8.32
CA GLU A 168 2.86 -35.89 -8.11
C GLU A 168 3.78 -36.76 -8.98
N ILE A 169 4.10 -36.29 -10.18
CA ILE A 169 5.03 -36.98 -11.09
C ILE A 169 6.51 -36.77 -10.71
N GLN A 170 6.79 -35.86 -9.75
CA GLN A 170 8.16 -35.56 -9.31
C GLN A 170 8.62 -36.44 -8.15
N ASN A 171 7.75 -37.37 -7.70
CA ASN A 171 7.89 -38.16 -6.49
C ASN A 171 7.89 -37.32 -5.20
N PHE A 172 7.50 -37.94 -4.08
CA PHE A 172 7.56 -37.31 -2.76
C PHE A 172 8.30 -38.20 -1.77
N ALA A 173 9.05 -37.55 -0.88
CA ALA A 173 9.66 -38.20 0.27
C ALA A 173 8.91 -37.80 1.55
N MET A 174 8.44 -38.78 2.31
CA MET A 174 7.87 -38.58 3.64
C MET A 174 8.93 -38.88 4.70
N HIS A 175 9.45 -37.86 5.38
CA HIS A 175 10.48 -37.99 6.40
C HIS A 175 9.91 -37.74 7.81
N GLY A 176 10.22 -38.61 8.77
CA GLY A 176 9.79 -38.46 10.16
C GLY A 176 10.10 -39.71 10.99
N THR A 177 10.14 -39.58 12.32
CA THR A 177 10.38 -40.69 13.25
C THR A 177 9.20 -41.67 13.30
N VAL A 178 9.37 -42.79 14.00
CA VAL A 178 8.27 -43.73 14.23
C VAL A 178 7.12 -43.01 14.95
N SER A 179 5.88 -43.36 14.62
CA SER A 179 4.66 -42.78 15.21
C SER A 179 4.39 -41.29 14.93
N THR A 180 5.05 -40.67 13.93
CA THR A 180 4.74 -39.29 13.50
C THR A 180 3.59 -39.19 12.49
N GLY A 181 2.89 -40.29 12.21
CA GLY A 181 1.73 -40.29 11.31
C GLY A 181 2.03 -40.44 9.82
N LYS A 182 3.23 -40.88 9.41
CA LYS A 182 3.55 -41.16 7.99
C LYS A 182 2.55 -42.11 7.33
N SER A 183 2.24 -43.24 7.98
CA SER A 183 1.26 -44.20 7.47
C SER A 183 -0.15 -43.62 7.41
N THR A 184 -0.51 -42.72 8.32
CA THR A 184 -1.79 -41.99 8.29
C THR A 184 -1.86 -41.04 7.09
N LEU A 185 -0.77 -40.32 6.81
CA LEU A 185 -0.66 -39.46 5.63
C LEU A 185 -0.77 -40.28 4.34
N MET A 186 -0.10 -41.44 4.27
CA MET A 186 -0.22 -42.35 3.13
C MET A 186 -1.66 -42.79 2.92
N ARG A 187 -2.39 -43.21 3.97
CA ARG A 187 -3.82 -43.57 3.88
C ARG A 187 -4.69 -42.46 3.31
N LYS A 188 -4.47 -41.21 3.73
CA LYS A 188 -5.21 -40.04 3.22
C LYS A 188 -4.95 -39.83 1.72
N ASN A 189 -3.71 -40.01 1.27
CA ASN A 189 -3.36 -39.91 -0.14
C ASN A 189 -3.94 -41.08 -0.94
N LEU A 190 -3.76 -42.32 -0.46
CA LEU A 190 -4.30 -43.53 -1.11
C LEU A 190 -5.81 -43.45 -1.31
N LYS A 191 -6.54 -42.92 -0.33
CA LYS A 191 -7.98 -42.68 -0.49
C LYS A 191 -8.30 -41.74 -1.66
N GLN A 192 -7.59 -40.61 -1.76
CA GLN A 192 -7.79 -39.67 -2.87
C GLN A 192 -7.43 -40.28 -4.22
N LEU A 193 -6.31 -41.02 -4.30
CA LEU A 193 -5.90 -41.72 -5.52
C LEU A 193 -6.94 -42.79 -5.92
N ARG A 194 -7.48 -43.52 -4.94
CA ARG A 194 -8.56 -44.50 -5.17
C ARG A 194 -9.82 -43.83 -5.69
N ASP A 195 -10.24 -42.72 -5.07
CA ASP A 195 -11.44 -41.97 -5.48
C ASP A 195 -11.27 -41.38 -6.89
N ARG A 196 -10.03 -41.03 -7.28
CA ARG A 196 -9.67 -40.57 -8.63
C ARG A 196 -9.57 -41.70 -9.67
N GLY A 197 -9.47 -42.94 -9.22
CA GLY A 197 -9.32 -44.13 -10.08
C GLY A 197 -7.90 -44.40 -10.54
N ASP A 198 -6.90 -43.88 -9.81
CA ASP A 198 -5.49 -44.10 -10.15
C ASP A 198 -5.04 -45.52 -9.85
N LEU A 199 -4.18 -46.07 -10.72
CA LEU A 199 -3.46 -47.30 -10.44
C LEU A 199 -2.37 -47.03 -9.40
N VAL A 200 -2.38 -47.80 -8.31
CA VAL A 200 -1.38 -47.66 -7.25
C VAL A 200 -0.76 -49.02 -6.95
N ILE A 201 0.57 -49.08 -6.99
CA ILE A 201 1.34 -50.24 -6.53
C ILE A 201 1.86 -49.93 -5.13
N ILE A 202 1.53 -50.79 -4.16
CA ILE A 202 1.88 -50.59 -2.75
C ILE A 202 2.82 -51.71 -2.30
N TYR A 203 4.03 -51.34 -1.88
CA TYR A 203 4.90 -52.25 -1.15
C TYR A 203 4.48 -52.28 0.34
N ASP A 204 3.61 -53.22 0.69
CA ASP A 204 3.03 -53.33 2.03
C ASP A 204 3.70 -54.41 2.88
N LYS A 205 4.91 -54.13 3.36
CA LYS A 205 5.66 -55.05 4.24
C LYS A 205 4.89 -55.46 5.50
N GLY A 206 4.02 -54.58 6.02
CA GLY A 206 3.29 -54.80 7.27
C GLY A 206 1.92 -55.45 7.08
N CYS A 207 1.49 -55.68 5.84
CA CYS A 207 0.13 -56.10 5.50
C CYS A 207 -0.96 -55.21 6.14
N THR A 208 -0.69 -53.92 6.34
CA THR A 208 -1.66 -53.00 6.99
C THR A 208 -2.49 -52.19 6.02
N PHE A 209 -2.02 -52.04 4.77
CA PHE A 209 -2.77 -51.35 3.72
C PHE A 209 -3.68 -52.31 2.97
N VAL A 210 -3.27 -53.58 2.83
CA VAL A 210 -4.13 -54.62 2.26
C VAL A 210 -5.40 -54.79 3.10
N GLU A 211 -5.32 -54.72 4.43
CA GLU A 211 -6.51 -54.76 5.31
C GLU A 211 -7.46 -53.58 5.08
N ASP A 212 -6.92 -52.38 4.79
CA ASP A 212 -7.70 -51.14 4.69
C ASP A 212 -8.29 -50.89 3.28
N PHE A 213 -7.58 -51.31 2.22
CA PHE A 213 -7.87 -50.87 0.84
C PHE A 213 -8.12 -51.98 -0.16
N TYR A 214 -7.83 -53.24 0.18
CA TYR A 214 -7.99 -54.35 -0.75
C TYR A 214 -9.47 -54.61 -1.06
N ASP A 215 -9.75 -54.74 -2.35
CA ASP A 215 -11.04 -55.11 -2.90
C ASP A 215 -10.83 -56.27 -3.88
N GLU A 216 -11.28 -57.46 -3.50
CA GLU A 216 -11.15 -58.70 -4.28
C GLU A 216 -11.75 -58.60 -5.68
N SER A 217 -12.68 -57.68 -5.93
CA SER A 217 -13.29 -57.51 -7.24
C SER A 217 -12.37 -56.86 -8.28
N ARG A 218 -11.24 -56.26 -7.86
CA ARG A 218 -10.40 -55.43 -8.74
C ARG A 218 -8.92 -55.35 -8.40
N ASP A 219 -8.53 -55.68 -7.18
CA ASP A 219 -7.15 -55.52 -6.71
C ASP A 219 -6.42 -56.86 -6.70
N GLU A 220 -5.13 -56.82 -6.99
CA GLU A 220 -4.25 -57.99 -7.01
C GLU A 220 -3.29 -57.96 -5.83
N VAL A 221 -3.06 -59.13 -5.22
CA VAL A 221 -2.10 -59.28 -4.12
C VAL A 221 -0.93 -60.13 -4.59
N LEU A 222 0.24 -59.54 -4.76
CA LEU A 222 1.46 -60.28 -5.08
C LEU A 222 2.20 -60.71 -3.80
N ASN A 223 1.84 -61.88 -3.28
CA ASN A 223 2.47 -62.51 -2.12
C ASN A 223 2.42 -64.03 -2.24
N ALA A 224 3.56 -64.69 -2.47
CA ALA A 224 3.65 -66.14 -2.71
C ALA A 224 3.11 -67.03 -1.56
N LEU A 225 2.91 -66.46 -0.36
CA LEU A 225 2.33 -67.16 0.79
C LEU A 225 0.82 -66.90 0.95
N ASP A 226 0.22 -66.10 0.09
CA ASP A 226 -1.19 -65.75 0.08
C ASP A 226 -1.93 -66.52 -1.01
N THR A 227 -3.05 -67.15 -0.67
CA THR A 227 -3.85 -67.94 -1.61
C THR A 227 -4.48 -67.10 -2.73
N ARG A 228 -4.62 -65.78 -2.53
CA ARG A 228 -5.13 -64.84 -3.53
C ARG A 228 -4.07 -64.47 -4.57
N CYS A 229 -2.82 -64.86 -4.37
CA CYS A 229 -1.72 -64.47 -5.24
C CYS A 229 -1.91 -65.00 -6.65
N PRO A 230 -1.89 -64.13 -7.68
CA PRO A 230 -1.80 -64.57 -9.06
C PRO A 230 -0.57 -65.44 -9.27
N ASN A 231 -0.68 -66.39 -10.20
CA ASN A 231 0.47 -67.16 -10.67
C ASN A 231 1.34 -66.25 -11.56
N TRP A 232 2.20 -65.46 -10.92
CA TRP A 232 3.11 -64.55 -11.61
C TRP A 232 4.46 -65.23 -11.85
N ASP A 233 4.87 -65.28 -13.12
CA ASP A 233 6.18 -65.78 -13.54
C ASP A 233 6.98 -64.65 -14.19
N LEU A 234 8.14 -64.33 -13.61
CA LEU A 234 9.05 -63.31 -14.12
C LEU A 234 9.47 -63.60 -15.57
N TRP A 235 9.62 -64.87 -15.94
CA TRP A 235 10.03 -65.24 -17.30
C TRP A 235 8.96 -64.92 -18.35
N GLU A 236 7.68 -64.93 -17.97
CA GLU A 236 6.57 -64.56 -18.85
C GLU A 236 6.51 -63.05 -19.15
N GLU A 237 7.17 -62.21 -18.33
CA GLU A 237 7.26 -60.76 -18.55
C GLU A 237 8.32 -60.38 -19.60
N CYS A 238 9.27 -61.27 -19.89
CA CYS A 238 10.31 -61.05 -20.90
C CYS A 238 9.71 -61.16 -22.31
N ARG A 239 9.50 -60.02 -22.97
CA ARG A 239 8.93 -59.93 -24.32
C ARG A 239 9.98 -60.03 -25.41
N THR A 240 11.25 -59.86 -25.04
CA THR A 240 12.40 -59.88 -25.96
C THR A 240 13.55 -60.72 -25.40
N ILE A 241 14.45 -61.19 -26.29
CA ILE A 241 15.62 -61.98 -25.90
C ILE A 241 16.52 -61.21 -24.93
N SER A 242 16.71 -59.91 -25.17
CA SER A 242 17.56 -59.07 -24.30
C SER A 242 16.99 -58.84 -22.90
N GLU A 243 15.71 -59.13 -22.66
CA GLU A 243 15.12 -59.11 -21.31
C GLU A 243 15.28 -60.47 -20.58
N LEU A 244 15.61 -61.53 -21.32
CA LEU A 244 15.89 -62.88 -20.79
C LEU A 244 17.38 -63.07 -20.41
N GLU A 245 18.27 -62.34 -21.08
CA GLU A 245 19.73 -62.36 -20.88
C GLU A 245 20.19 -61.51 -19.68
#